data_AF-A0A848XR74-F1
#
_entry.id   AF-A0A848XR74-F1
#
_cell.length_a   1.000
_cell.length_b   1.000
_cell.length_c   1.000
_cell.angle_alpha   90.00
_cell.angle_beta   90.00
_cell.angle_gamma   90.00
#
_symmetry.space_group_name_H-M   'P 1'
#
loop_
_entity.id
_entity.type
_entity.pdbx_description
1 polymer ?
#
loop_
_entity_poly.entity_id
_entity_poly.type
_entity_poly.pdbx_seq_one_letter_code
_entity_poly.pdbx_strand_id
1 'polypeptide(L)'
;MDEKELGLDQSITRRDFVHGAAFTLAAAAAGCGPSETQTPTPEEPVAAPDYDFELGPEWYGPGGTGDYANSHGNTPDLVRAAHEIRAGAPERAWSEALDDGGDYDLIVVGGGFAGLSAAHHFRRLNPGGRALVLDNHPIFGGEAKRNEFMVRGIRISGPQGSNDTGVLPATGEPDDYFTSLGIPRDLRYVQPDGAASDMRIPTDNYAFLYWQHDQFDVGHHFPGVEGASVKDFWNTGLESLPWPDPVKAAFAGARRLEVEGRQEGELGPWLDSMTVKHYYETVLGLPPEFTAYVDPILASI
;
A
#
# COMPACT_ATOMS: atom_id res chain seq x y z
N MET A 1 -5.17 -2.52 -40.52
CA MET A 1 -5.93 -1.86 -39.45
C MET A 1 -5.86 -0.38 -39.74
N ASP A 2 -7.00 0.25 -39.98
CA ASP A 2 -7.08 1.67 -40.33
C ASP A 2 -6.72 2.54 -39.10
N GLU A 3 -6.19 3.76 -39.29
CA GLU A 3 -5.83 4.68 -38.20
C GLU A 3 -7.01 4.97 -37.26
N LYS A 4 -8.22 4.96 -37.84
CA LYS A 4 -9.48 5.08 -37.11
C LYS A 4 -9.84 3.84 -36.28
N GLU A 5 -9.46 2.64 -36.74
CA GLU A 5 -9.64 1.39 -35.98
C GLU A 5 -8.63 1.27 -34.84
N LEU A 6 -7.46 1.88 -34.98
CA LEU A 6 -6.43 2.00 -33.94
C LEU A 6 -6.73 3.10 -32.92
N GLY A 7 -7.79 3.90 -33.13
CA GLY A 7 -8.17 5.00 -32.24
C GLY A 7 -7.17 6.16 -32.25
N LEU A 8 -6.35 6.30 -33.30
CA LEU A 8 -5.35 7.37 -33.42
C LEU A 8 -5.97 8.76 -33.66
N ASP A 9 -7.27 8.82 -33.94
CA ASP A 9 -8.07 10.04 -34.03
C ASP A 9 -8.72 10.45 -32.69
N GLN A 10 -8.59 9.62 -31.64
CA GLN A 10 -9.13 9.90 -30.32
C GLN A 10 -8.15 10.76 -29.51
N SER A 11 -8.68 11.72 -28.74
CA SER A 11 -7.87 12.49 -27.80
C SER A 11 -7.42 11.61 -26.64
N ILE A 12 -6.10 11.44 -26.48
CA ILE A 12 -5.52 10.70 -25.34
C ILE A 12 -5.56 11.60 -24.10
N THR A 13 -6.30 11.21 -23.07
CA THR A 13 -6.29 11.93 -21.79
C THR A 13 -5.05 11.55 -20.98
N ARG A 14 -4.69 12.37 -19.97
CA ARG A 14 -3.59 12.03 -19.04
C ARG A 14 -3.84 10.70 -18.34
N ARG A 15 -5.11 10.36 -18.07
CA ARG A 15 -5.53 9.10 -17.46
C ARG A 15 -5.30 7.91 -18.40
N ASP A 16 -5.66 8.05 -19.68
CA ASP A 16 -5.43 7.01 -20.69
C ASP A 16 -3.93 6.73 -20.86
N PHE A 17 -3.11 7.77 -20.84
CA PHE A 17 -1.65 7.62 -20.89
C PHE A 17 -1.10 6.86 -19.68
N VAL A 18 -1.51 7.21 -18.46
CA VAL A 18 -1.01 6.56 -17.23
C VAL A 18 -1.45 5.09 -17.15
N HIS A 19 -2.73 4.80 -17.43
CA HIS A 19 -3.20 3.41 -17.46
C HIS A 19 -2.57 2.60 -18.60
N GLY A 20 -2.44 3.19 -19.78
CA GLY A 20 -1.80 2.55 -20.93
C GLY A 20 -0.32 2.26 -20.69
N ALA A 21 0.41 3.17 -20.04
CA ALA A 21 1.80 2.96 -19.64
C ALA A 21 1.94 1.84 -18.60
N ALA A 22 1.05 1.79 -17.60
CA ALA A 22 1.02 0.72 -16.60
C ALA A 22 0.75 -0.66 -17.22
N PHE A 23 -0.21 -0.75 -18.16
CA PHE A 23 -0.48 -1.98 -18.92
C PHE A 23 0.69 -2.38 -19.80
N THR A 24 1.36 -1.42 -20.46
CA THR A 24 2.54 -1.69 -21.28
C THR A 24 3.71 -2.23 -20.45
N LEU A 25 3.92 -1.67 -19.25
CA LEU A 25 4.95 -2.14 -18.33
C LEU A 25 4.64 -3.55 -17.79
N ALA A 26 3.37 -3.82 -17.47
CA ALA A 26 2.92 -5.15 -17.06
C ALA A 26 3.02 -6.19 -18.20
N ALA A 27 2.70 -5.80 -19.44
CA ALA A 27 2.83 -6.66 -20.61
C ALA A 27 4.29 -6.90 -21.01
N ALA A 28 5.18 -5.91 -20.86
CA ALA A 28 6.62 -6.10 -21.07
C ALA A 28 7.22 -7.08 -20.05
N ALA A 29 6.73 -7.07 -18.80
CA ALA A 29 7.11 -8.05 -17.79
C ALA A 29 6.58 -9.47 -18.09
N ALA A 30 5.47 -9.60 -18.83
CA ALA A 30 4.90 -10.88 -19.25
C ALA A 30 5.41 -11.36 -20.64
N GLY A 31 6.04 -10.48 -21.43
CA GLY A 31 6.41 -10.70 -22.83
C GLY A 31 7.84 -11.20 -23.08
N CYS A 32 8.65 -11.43 -22.05
CA CYS A 32 9.95 -12.07 -22.19
C CYS A 32 9.77 -13.59 -22.39
N GLY A 33 9.38 -14.00 -23.60
CA GLY A 33 9.47 -15.39 -24.03
C GLY A 33 10.93 -15.85 -24.15
N PRO A 34 11.20 -17.17 -24.07
CA PRO A 34 12.57 -17.68 -24.09
C PRO A 34 13.22 -17.40 -25.46
N SER A 35 14.36 -16.71 -25.44
CA SER A 35 15.22 -16.61 -26.61
C SER A 35 15.93 -17.95 -26.84
N GLU A 36 15.89 -18.38 -28.09
CA GLU A 36 16.44 -19.59 -28.72
C GLU A 36 17.58 -20.34 -27.98
N THR A 37 17.30 -21.63 -27.76
CA THR A 37 18.22 -22.78 -27.62
C THR A 37 19.73 -22.47 -27.60
N GLN A 38 20.29 -22.40 -26.39
CA GLN A 38 21.72 -22.69 -26.18
C GLN A 38 21.88 -24.10 -25.62
N THR A 39 22.82 -24.84 -26.20
CA THR A 39 23.17 -26.20 -25.82
C THR A 39 23.85 -26.17 -24.44
N PRO A 40 23.52 -27.06 -23.49
CA PRO A 40 24.07 -26.98 -22.14
C PRO A 40 25.56 -27.36 -22.15
N THR A 41 26.42 -26.39 -21.88
CA THR A 41 27.82 -26.62 -21.49
C THR A 41 27.91 -26.90 -19.98
N PRO A 42 28.90 -27.66 -19.50
CA PRO A 42 28.97 -28.12 -18.12
C PRO A 42 29.25 -26.96 -17.15
N GLU A 43 28.42 -26.83 -16.11
CA GLU A 43 28.63 -26.07 -14.88
C GLU A 43 29.34 -24.71 -15.04
N GLU A 44 28.65 -23.74 -15.66
CA GLU A 44 28.98 -22.33 -15.46
C GLU A 44 28.65 -21.94 -14.00
N PRO A 45 29.49 -21.14 -13.33
CA PRO A 45 29.16 -20.56 -12.02
C PRO A 45 27.85 -19.80 -12.12
N VAL A 46 27.01 -19.86 -11.08
CA VAL A 46 25.81 -19.02 -10.98
C VAL A 46 26.20 -17.59 -11.37
N ALA A 47 25.60 -17.08 -12.45
CA ALA A 47 25.91 -15.77 -12.98
C ALA A 47 25.85 -14.76 -11.83
N ALA A 48 26.86 -13.88 -11.75
CA ALA A 48 26.88 -12.84 -10.73
C ALA A 48 25.54 -12.08 -10.76
N PRO A 49 24.96 -11.76 -9.60
CA PRO A 49 23.68 -11.05 -9.56
C PRO A 49 23.76 -9.79 -10.42
N ASP A 50 22.75 -9.60 -11.27
CA ASP A 50 22.63 -8.47 -12.19
C ASP A 50 21.99 -7.23 -11.51
N TYR A 51 22.27 -7.09 -10.21
CA TYR A 51 21.91 -5.98 -9.34
C TYR A 51 23.12 -5.54 -8.50
N ASP A 52 23.17 -4.26 -8.14
CA ASP A 52 24.30 -3.60 -7.50
C ASP A 52 24.13 -3.37 -5.98
N PHE A 53 23.12 -3.99 -5.36
CA PHE A 53 22.85 -3.90 -3.93
C PHE A 53 23.14 -5.20 -3.19
N GLU A 54 23.50 -5.09 -1.90
CA GLU A 54 23.78 -6.26 -1.05
C GLU A 54 22.49 -6.86 -0.50
N LEU A 55 22.32 -8.16 -0.72
CA LEU A 55 21.25 -8.99 -0.16
C LEU A 55 21.83 -9.84 0.98
N GLY A 56 21.76 -9.33 2.21
CA GLY A 56 22.28 -9.98 3.40
C GLY A 56 21.37 -9.82 4.62
N PRO A 57 21.81 -10.26 5.82
CA PRO A 57 21.01 -10.17 7.06
C PRO A 57 20.51 -8.75 7.36
N GLU A 58 21.28 -7.74 6.96
CA GLU A 58 20.93 -6.32 7.11
C GLU A 58 19.67 -5.91 6.33
N TRP A 59 19.25 -6.68 5.32
CA TRP A 59 18.01 -6.46 4.57
C TRP A 59 16.79 -6.43 5.49
N TYR A 60 16.82 -7.26 6.54
CA TYR A 60 15.71 -7.35 7.47
C TYR A 60 15.73 -6.20 8.51
N GLY A 61 16.83 -5.46 8.61
CA GLY A 61 16.98 -4.39 9.58
C GLY A 61 16.64 -4.83 11.03
N PRO A 62 16.24 -3.90 11.90
CA PRO A 62 15.89 -4.21 13.29
C PRO A 62 14.47 -4.80 13.45
N GLY A 63 13.81 -5.20 12.36
CA GLY A 63 12.39 -4.94 12.15
C GLY A 63 11.40 -6.09 12.30
N GLY A 64 11.73 -7.17 13.01
CA GLY A 64 10.79 -8.31 13.04
C GLY A 64 10.94 -9.24 14.23
N THR A 65 9.81 -9.80 14.67
CA THR A 65 9.73 -10.78 15.75
C THR A 65 8.76 -11.90 15.39
N GLY A 66 8.96 -13.08 15.98
CA GLY A 66 8.15 -14.27 15.69
C GLY A 66 8.31 -14.75 14.24
N ASP A 67 7.25 -15.36 13.70
CA ASP A 67 7.26 -15.98 12.38
C ASP A 67 7.48 -14.97 11.24
N TYR A 68 7.16 -13.68 11.47
CA TYR A 68 7.34 -12.59 10.51
C TYR A 68 8.76 -12.00 10.50
N ALA A 69 9.64 -12.43 11.41
CA ALA A 69 10.96 -11.82 11.59
C ALA A 69 11.81 -11.78 10.31
N ASN A 70 11.65 -12.77 9.43
CA ASN A 70 12.38 -12.88 8.16
C ASN A 70 11.44 -12.82 6.94
N SER A 71 10.24 -12.21 7.08
CA SER A 71 9.20 -12.19 6.04
C SER A 71 8.51 -10.83 5.89
N HIS A 72 9.19 -9.75 6.26
CA HIS A 72 8.68 -8.41 6.05
C HIS A 72 9.17 -7.84 4.70
N GLY A 73 8.25 -7.26 3.92
CA GLY A 73 8.46 -6.93 2.52
C GLY A 73 8.73 -8.17 1.65
N ASN A 74 9.45 -7.93 0.56
CA ASN A 74 10.11 -8.97 -0.23
C ASN A 74 11.35 -9.48 0.52
N THR A 75 11.69 -10.76 0.36
CA THR A 75 12.87 -11.36 0.99
C THR A 75 14.10 -11.30 0.07
N PRO A 76 15.34 -11.35 0.61
CA PRO A 76 16.55 -11.47 -0.19
C PRO A 76 16.50 -12.64 -1.18
N ASP A 77 16.00 -13.80 -0.74
CA ASP A 77 15.89 -14.99 -1.58
C ASP A 77 14.90 -14.79 -2.72
N LEU A 78 13.77 -14.11 -2.47
CA LEU A 78 12.81 -13.78 -3.52
C LEU A 78 13.40 -12.81 -4.55
N VAL A 79 14.10 -11.77 -4.08
CA VAL A 79 14.77 -10.82 -4.99
C VAL A 79 15.81 -11.57 -5.84
N ARG A 80 16.63 -12.43 -5.23
CA ARG A 80 17.60 -13.26 -5.95
C ARG A 80 16.92 -14.14 -7.00
N ALA A 81 15.88 -14.88 -6.62
CA ALA A 81 15.14 -15.75 -7.54
C ALA A 81 14.51 -14.99 -8.71
N ALA A 82 13.94 -13.81 -8.46
CA ALA A 82 13.37 -12.97 -9.51
C ALA A 82 14.44 -12.52 -10.53
N HIS A 83 15.63 -12.18 -10.05
CA HIS A 83 16.76 -11.79 -10.90
C HIS A 83 17.36 -13.00 -11.66
N GLU A 84 17.40 -14.19 -11.05
CA GLU A 84 17.80 -15.42 -11.74
C GLU A 84 16.83 -15.79 -12.88
N ILE A 85 15.52 -15.67 -12.64
CA ILE A 85 14.49 -15.89 -13.68
C ILE A 85 14.69 -14.87 -14.82
N ARG A 86 14.89 -13.59 -14.48
CA ARG A 86 15.17 -12.53 -15.47
C ARG A 86 16.42 -12.82 -16.30
N ALA A 87 17.46 -13.36 -15.67
CA ALA A 87 18.72 -13.71 -16.31
C ALA A 87 18.64 -14.98 -17.19
N GLY A 88 17.46 -15.60 -17.32
CA GLY A 88 17.28 -16.79 -18.16
C GLY A 88 17.78 -18.08 -17.48
N ALA A 89 17.87 -18.11 -16.15
CA ALA A 89 18.24 -19.30 -15.39
C ALA A 89 17.07 -20.21 -14.89
N PRO A 90 15.80 -20.12 -15.37
CA PRO A 90 14.74 -20.92 -14.75
C PRO A 90 14.85 -22.43 -15.06
N GLU A 91 15.63 -22.83 -16.08
CA GLU A 91 15.75 -24.23 -16.51
C GLU A 91 16.33 -25.14 -15.41
N ARG A 92 17.27 -24.63 -14.61
CA ARG A 92 17.80 -25.39 -13.46
C ARG A 92 16.74 -25.55 -12.36
N ALA A 93 16.02 -24.49 -12.04
CA ALA A 93 14.96 -24.53 -11.03
C ALA A 93 13.83 -25.49 -11.40
N TRP A 94 13.49 -25.60 -12.69
CA TRP A 94 12.45 -26.53 -13.15
C TRP A 94 12.89 -27.99 -13.15
N SER A 95 14.17 -28.26 -13.38
CA SER A 95 14.69 -29.65 -13.33
C SER A 95 14.81 -30.19 -11.91
N GLU A 96 14.90 -29.31 -10.90
CA GLU A 96 14.88 -29.64 -9.48
C GLU A 96 13.47 -29.59 -8.85
N ALA A 97 12.43 -29.26 -9.64
CA ALA A 97 11.06 -29.20 -9.16
C ALA A 97 10.60 -30.57 -8.63
N LEU A 98 10.06 -30.58 -7.41
CA LEU A 98 9.53 -31.79 -6.80
C LEU A 98 8.20 -32.16 -7.45
N ASP A 99 8.09 -33.41 -7.88
CA ASP A 99 6.79 -34.04 -8.11
C ASP A 99 6.16 -34.36 -6.76
N ASP A 100 5.10 -33.66 -6.40
CA ASP A 100 4.37 -33.89 -5.15
C ASP A 100 3.38 -35.07 -5.25
N GLY A 101 3.22 -35.66 -6.45
CA GLY A 101 2.33 -36.78 -6.74
C GLY A 101 0.85 -36.48 -6.50
N GLY A 102 0.47 -35.21 -6.39
CA GLY A 102 -0.84 -34.76 -5.96
C GLY A 102 -1.73 -34.25 -7.09
N ASP A 103 -2.90 -34.87 -7.24
CA ASP A 103 -4.00 -34.24 -7.98
C ASP A 103 -4.72 -33.22 -7.09
N TYR A 104 -4.88 -32.00 -7.61
CA TYR A 104 -5.57 -30.89 -6.95
C TYR A 104 -6.74 -30.41 -7.82
N ASP A 105 -7.87 -30.18 -7.17
CA ASP A 105 -9.07 -29.62 -7.80
C ASP A 105 -8.99 -28.09 -7.96
N LEU A 106 -8.12 -27.45 -7.16
CA LEU A 106 -7.81 -26.04 -7.22
C LEU A 106 -6.32 -25.79 -6.95
N ILE A 107 -5.68 -25.00 -7.80
CA ILE A 107 -4.35 -24.44 -7.56
C ILE A 107 -4.48 -22.93 -7.50
N VAL A 108 -3.99 -22.34 -6.42
CA VAL A 108 -3.93 -20.89 -6.19
C VAL A 108 -2.48 -20.47 -6.17
N VAL A 109 -2.13 -19.48 -6.99
CA VAL A 109 -0.80 -18.85 -7.01
C VAL A 109 -0.91 -17.50 -6.31
N GLY A 110 -0.24 -17.37 -5.16
CA GLY A 110 -0.30 -16.25 -4.24
C GLY A 110 -1.16 -16.55 -3.01
N GLY A 111 -0.55 -16.63 -1.84
CA GLY A 111 -1.18 -16.80 -0.53
C GLY A 111 -1.54 -15.47 0.14
N GLY A 112 -1.83 -14.42 -0.63
CA GLY A 112 -2.47 -13.20 -0.13
C GLY A 112 -3.95 -13.42 0.19
N PHE A 113 -4.64 -12.38 0.67
CA PHE A 113 -6.06 -12.50 1.03
C PHE A 113 -6.94 -13.02 -0.10
N ALA A 114 -6.72 -12.57 -1.34
CA ALA A 114 -7.50 -13.01 -2.49
C ALA A 114 -7.34 -14.52 -2.73
N GLY A 115 -6.10 -15.02 -2.68
CA GLY A 115 -5.82 -16.44 -2.85
C GLY A 115 -6.33 -17.30 -1.69
N LEU A 116 -6.11 -16.84 -0.46
CA LEU A 116 -6.62 -17.52 0.73
C LEU A 116 -8.15 -17.51 0.78
N SER A 117 -8.80 -16.42 0.36
CA SER A 117 -10.25 -16.32 0.20
C SER A 117 -10.75 -17.31 -0.85
N ALA A 118 -10.12 -17.35 -2.04
CA ALA A 118 -10.47 -18.31 -3.09
C ALA A 118 -10.39 -19.76 -2.59
N ALA A 119 -9.29 -20.12 -1.92
CA ALA A 119 -9.12 -21.44 -1.32
C ALA A 119 -10.15 -21.72 -0.22
N HIS A 120 -10.46 -20.73 0.63
CA HIS A 120 -11.47 -20.84 1.69
C HIS A 120 -12.87 -21.10 1.12
N HIS A 121 -13.31 -20.30 0.14
CA HIS A 121 -14.60 -20.49 -0.53
C HIS A 121 -14.68 -21.82 -1.26
N PHE A 122 -13.60 -22.20 -1.95
CA PHE A 122 -13.53 -23.49 -2.63
C PHE A 122 -13.74 -24.64 -1.63
N ARG A 123 -13.03 -24.65 -0.51
CA ARG A 123 -13.19 -25.69 0.53
C ARG A 123 -14.58 -25.68 1.17
N ARG A 124 -15.19 -24.50 1.34
CA ARG A 124 -16.56 -24.37 1.87
C ARG A 124 -17.60 -24.98 0.92
N LEU A 125 -17.46 -24.73 -0.38
CA LEU A 125 -18.37 -25.24 -1.41
C LEU A 125 -18.08 -26.70 -1.79
N ASN A 126 -16.84 -27.14 -1.62
CA ASN A 126 -16.34 -28.47 -1.96
C ASN A 126 -15.56 -29.08 -0.77
N PRO A 127 -16.23 -29.56 0.29
CA PRO A 127 -15.56 -30.01 1.51
C PRO A 127 -14.56 -31.16 1.32
N GLY A 128 -14.74 -31.97 0.27
CA GLY A 128 -13.83 -33.05 -0.10
C GLY A 128 -12.76 -32.67 -1.13
N GLY A 129 -12.80 -31.45 -1.67
CA GLY A 129 -11.86 -31.00 -2.69
C GLY A 129 -10.48 -30.70 -2.13
N ARG A 130 -9.44 -30.95 -2.93
CA ARG A 130 -8.04 -30.67 -2.60
C ARG A 130 -7.60 -29.36 -3.25
N ALA A 131 -7.17 -28.41 -2.42
CA ALA A 131 -6.62 -27.14 -2.89
C ALA A 131 -5.13 -27.03 -2.53
N LEU A 132 -4.31 -26.61 -3.50
CA LEU A 132 -2.91 -26.23 -3.30
C LEU A 132 -2.79 -24.70 -3.36
N VAL A 133 -2.15 -24.10 -2.37
CA VAL A 133 -1.82 -22.67 -2.37
C VAL A 133 -0.30 -22.55 -2.42
N LEU A 134 0.19 -21.88 -3.46
CA LEU A 134 1.61 -21.61 -3.66
C LEU A 134 1.88 -20.16 -3.31
N ASP A 135 2.84 -19.91 -2.42
CA ASP A 135 3.31 -18.56 -2.10
C ASP A 135 4.84 -18.55 -2.19
N ASN A 136 5.37 -17.44 -2.70
CA ASN A 136 6.81 -17.22 -2.83
C ASN A 136 7.44 -16.67 -1.54
N HIS A 137 6.64 -16.35 -0.53
CA HIS A 137 7.07 -15.96 0.80
C HIS A 137 6.96 -17.12 1.79
N PRO A 138 7.82 -17.17 2.81
CA PRO A 138 7.76 -18.18 3.86
C PRO A 138 6.52 -18.05 4.75
N ILE A 139 5.84 -16.90 4.72
CA ILE A 139 4.61 -16.63 5.47
C ILE A 139 3.57 -16.06 4.51
N PHE A 140 2.38 -16.65 4.53
CA PHE A 140 1.22 -16.20 3.76
C PHE A 140 0.66 -14.87 4.28
N GLY A 141 -0.16 -14.21 3.47
CA GLY A 141 -0.86 -12.97 3.81
C GLY A 141 -0.62 -11.81 2.83
N GLY A 142 0.40 -11.91 1.97
CA GLY A 142 0.73 -10.87 0.99
C GLY A 142 0.96 -9.51 1.66
N GLU A 143 0.35 -8.44 1.12
CA GLU A 143 0.45 -7.07 1.66
C GLU A 143 -0.16 -6.88 3.06
N ALA A 144 -0.78 -7.90 3.62
CA ALA A 144 -1.40 -7.84 4.95
C ALA A 144 -0.78 -8.74 5.99
N LYS A 145 0.44 -9.18 5.72
CA LYS A 145 1.31 -9.66 6.77
C LYS A 145 1.40 -8.59 7.87
N ARG A 146 1.28 -9.04 9.12
CA ARG A 146 1.45 -8.19 10.30
C ARG A 146 2.93 -8.13 10.64
N ASN A 147 3.51 -6.95 10.61
CA ASN A 147 4.85 -6.74 11.13
C ASN A 147 4.77 -6.58 12.65
N GLU A 148 5.61 -7.30 13.39
CA GLU A 148 5.65 -7.25 14.85
C GLU A 148 7.06 -6.93 15.33
N PHE A 149 7.16 -5.98 16.26
CA PHE A 149 8.41 -5.45 16.79
C PHE A 149 8.38 -5.47 18.31
N MET A 150 9.55 -5.55 18.92
CA MET A 150 9.73 -5.31 20.36
C MET A 150 10.54 -4.03 20.57
N VAL A 151 9.91 -3.01 21.12
CA VAL A 151 10.54 -1.72 21.41
C VAL A 151 10.50 -1.49 22.92
N ARG A 152 11.67 -1.50 23.56
CA ARG A 152 11.81 -1.28 25.02
C ARG A 152 10.89 -2.18 25.87
N GLY A 153 10.69 -3.43 25.46
CA GLY A 153 9.83 -4.40 26.16
C GLY A 153 8.34 -4.31 25.81
N ILE A 154 7.93 -3.38 24.95
CA ILE A 154 6.56 -3.27 24.43
C ILE A 154 6.49 -3.92 23.06
N ARG A 155 5.48 -4.79 22.85
CA ARG A 155 5.18 -5.34 21.53
C ARG A 155 4.38 -4.32 20.73
N ILE A 156 4.88 -3.99 19.54
CA ILE A 156 4.22 -3.11 18.59
C ILE A 156 3.90 -3.94 17.35
N SER A 157 2.70 -3.79 16.81
CA SER A 157 2.31 -4.41 15.56
C SER A 157 1.80 -3.36 14.57
N GLY A 158 2.18 -3.50 13.31
CA GLY A 158 1.70 -2.64 12.24
C GLY A 158 1.43 -3.43 10.95
N PRO A 159 0.59 -2.90 10.06
CA PRO A 159 0.39 -3.47 8.73
C PRO A 159 1.66 -3.35 7.89
N GLN A 160 1.69 -4.06 6.75
CA GLN A 160 2.70 -3.90 5.71
C GLN A 160 2.23 -2.88 4.67
N GLY A 161 1.34 -3.28 3.76
CA GLY A 161 0.69 -2.38 2.79
C GLY A 161 -0.82 -2.31 2.93
N SER A 162 -1.44 -3.27 3.62
CA SER A 162 -2.88 -3.30 3.91
C SER A 162 -3.18 -2.43 5.14
N ASN A 163 -3.23 -1.13 4.93
CA ASN A 163 -3.24 -0.11 5.99
C ASN A 163 -4.62 0.24 6.58
N ASP A 164 -5.70 -0.31 6.03
CA ASP A 164 -7.05 -0.13 6.56
C ASP A 164 -7.72 -1.50 6.71
N THR A 165 -8.40 -1.71 7.83
CA THR A 165 -9.26 -2.87 8.06
C THR A 165 -10.45 -2.46 8.90
N GLY A 166 -11.58 -2.20 8.23
CA GLY A 166 -12.84 -1.99 8.90
C GLY A 166 -13.31 -3.26 9.61
N VAL A 167 -13.58 -3.17 10.92
CA VAL A 167 -14.28 -4.23 11.66
C VAL A 167 -15.77 -4.14 11.33
N LEU A 168 -16.21 -4.99 10.41
CA LEU A 168 -17.61 -5.00 9.97
C LEU A 168 -18.52 -5.69 10.99
N PRO A 169 -19.78 -5.23 11.18
CA PRO A 169 -20.77 -5.94 11.99
C PRO A 169 -20.95 -7.39 11.54
N ALA A 170 -21.38 -8.25 12.46
CA ALA A 170 -21.74 -9.63 12.11
C ALA A 170 -22.92 -9.62 11.14
N THR A 171 -22.77 -10.29 10.01
CA THR A 171 -23.83 -10.44 9.01
C THR A 171 -24.48 -11.82 9.11
N GLY A 172 -23.75 -12.81 9.66
CA GLY A 172 -24.18 -14.22 9.68
C GLY A 172 -24.04 -14.91 8.32
N GLU A 173 -23.55 -14.21 7.30
CA GLU A 173 -23.35 -14.75 5.96
C GLU A 173 -22.04 -15.53 5.86
N PRO A 174 -21.90 -16.44 4.88
CA PRO A 174 -20.65 -17.18 4.67
C PRO A 174 -19.43 -16.31 4.36
N ASP A 175 -19.67 -15.07 3.90
CA ASP A 175 -18.63 -14.09 3.57
C ASP A 175 -18.30 -13.18 4.77
N ASP A 176 -18.94 -13.44 5.92
CA ASP A 176 -18.52 -12.92 7.22
C ASP A 176 -17.25 -13.62 7.70
N TYR A 177 -16.09 -13.17 7.20
CA TYR A 177 -14.79 -13.74 7.57
C TYR A 177 -14.48 -13.65 9.06
N PHE A 178 -14.93 -12.59 9.74
CA PHE A 178 -14.68 -12.46 11.16
C PHE A 178 -15.38 -13.56 11.96
N THR A 179 -16.63 -13.87 11.61
CA THR A 179 -17.36 -14.96 12.24
C THR A 179 -16.83 -16.32 11.78
N SER A 180 -16.64 -16.51 10.47
CA SER A 180 -16.27 -17.81 9.90
C SER A 180 -14.87 -18.28 10.31
N LEU A 181 -13.94 -17.33 10.51
CA LEU A 181 -12.56 -17.61 10.92
C LEU A 181 -12.32 -17.35 12.43
N GLY A 182 -13.35 -16.92 13.17
CA GLY A 182 -13.23 -16.61 14.60
C GLY A 182 -12.32 -15.43 14.90
N ILE A 183 -12.21 -14.46 13.97
CA ILE A 183 -11.42 -13.24 14.18
C ILE A 183 -12.19 -12.33 15.15
N PRO A 184 -11.54 -11.82 16.22
CA PRO A 184 -12.19 -10.93 17.16
C PRO A 184 -12.59 -9.62 16.49
N ARG A 185 -13.80 -9.15 16.83
CA ARG A 185 -14.29 -7.81 16.48
C ARG A 185 -14.07 -6.77 17.57
N ASP A 186 -13.89 -7.23 18.80
CA ASP A 186 -13.55 -6.38 19.94
C ASP A 186 -12.03 -6.39 20.11
N LEU A 187 -11.39 -5.27 19.77
CA LEU A 187 -9.96 -5.07 19.90
C LEU A 187 -9.68 -4.18 21.11
N ARG A 188 -8.76 -4.62 21.97
CA ARG A 188 -8.34 -3.87 23.16
C ARG A 188 -7.01 -3.19 22.90
N TYR A 189 -7.00 -1.87 23.01
CA TYR A 189 -5.81 -1.05 22.86
C TYR A 189 -5.29 -0.60 24.22
N VAL A 190 -3.97 -0.55 24.32
CA VAL A 190 -3.29 0.05 25.48
C VAL A 190 -3.67 1.52 25.53
N GLN A 191 -4.13 1.99 26.68
CA GLN A 191 -4.45 3.40 26.88
C GLN A 191 -3.15 4.21 27.04
N PRO A 192 -3.04 5.39 26.42
CA PRO A 192 -1.90 6.27 26.62
C PRO A 192 -1.69 6.61 28.10
N ASP A 193 -0.43 6.67 28.53
CA ASP A 193 -0.04 7.01 29.90
C ASP A 193 1.11 8.03 29.93
N GLY A 194 1.50 8.47 31.13
CA GLY A 194 2.60 9.41 31.32
C GLY A 194 2.43 10.71 30.52
N ALA A 195 3.43 11.07 29.72
CA ALA A 195 3.40 12.28 28.89
C ALA A 195 2.36 12.23 27.75
N ALA A 196 1.81 11.04 27.45
CA ALA A 196 0.82 10.85 26.42
C ALA A 196 -0.61 10.68 26.97
N SER A 197 -0.83 10.76 28.29
CA SER A 197 -2.13 10.47 28.92
C SER A 197 -3.29 11.30 28.35
N ASP A 198 -2.98 12.51 27.88
CA ASP A 198 -3.95 13.47 27.34
C ASP A 198 -3.93 13.52 25.80
N MET A 199 -3.34 12.51 25.15
CA MET A 199 -3.27 12.40 23.70
C MET A 199 -4.38 11.50 23.14
N ARG A 200 -5.06 11.98 22.10
CA ARG A 200 -5.90 11.13 21.26
C ARG A 200 -5.00 10.42 20.24
N ILE A 201 -4.86 9.11 20.37
CA ILE A 201 -4.00 8.29 19.48
C ILE A 201 -4.86 7.61 18.42
N PRO A 202 -4.54 7.75 17.13
CA PRO A 202 -5.31 7.09 16.08
C PRO A 202 -5.07 5.57 16.13
N THR A 203 -6.12 4.79 15.91
CA THR A 203 -6.05 3.33 15.76
C THR A 203 -5.88 2.90 14.30
N ASP A 204 -5.80 3.86 13.39
CA ASP A 204 -5.71 3.68 11.94
C ASP A 204 -4.71 4.69 11.37
N ASN A 205 -3.89 4.27 10.39
CA ASN A 205 -2.83 5.09 9.79
C ASN A 205 -3.11 5.50 8.33
N TYR A 206 -4.31 5.25 7.83
CA TYR A 206 -4.72 5.46 6.44
C TYR A 206 -6.04 6.24 6.30
N ALA A 207 -6.78 6.39 7.39
CA ALA A 207 -8.08 7.00 7.40
C ALA A 207 -8.02 8.43 6.83
N PHE A 208 -9.04 8.81 6.08
CA PHE A 208 -9.09 10.08 5.38
C PHE A 208 -8.94 11.25 6.37
N LEU A 209 -7.80 11.95 6.30
CA LEU A 209 -7.46 13.07 7.20
C LEU A 209 -8.63 14.06 7.33
N TYR A 210 -9.30 14.38 6.22
CA TYR A 210 -10.43 15.30 6.24
C TYR A 210 -11.60 14.83 7.14
N TRP A 211 -11.91 13.54 7.18
CA TRP A 211 -13.02 13.01 7.98
C TRP A 211 -12.63 12.61 9.40
N GLN A 212 -11.35 12.32 9.64
CA GLN A 212 -10.89 11.69 10.88
C GLN A 212 -9.98 12.58 11.72
N HIS A 213 -9.55 13.76 11.23
CA HIS A 213 -8.62 14.63 11.94
C HIS A 213 -9.08 15.04 13.35
N ASP A 214 -10.38 15.05 13.64
CA ASP A 214 -10.90 15.37 14.99
C ASP A 214 -10.82 14.18 15.96
N GLN A 215 -10.40 13.00 15.49
CA GLN A 215 -10.31 11.79 16.30
C GLN A 215 -8.93 11.56 16.92
N PHE A 216 -7.91 12.32 16.50
CA PHE A 216 -6.54 12.16 16.99
C PHE A 216 -5.79 13.49 17.09
N ASP A 217 -4.76 13.51 17.94
CA ASP A 217 -3.90 14.68 18.09
C ASP A 217 -2.74 14.62 17.08
N VAL A 218 -2.55 15.70 16.33
CA VAL A 218 -1.37 15.87 15.45
C VAL A 218 -0.46 16.95 16.02
N GLY A 219 0.79 16.58 16.32
CA GLY A 219 1.81 17.53 16.73
C GLY A 219 2.47 18.20 15.53
N HIS A 220 2.45 19.52 15.47
CA HIS A 220 3.13 20.30 14.43
C HIS A 220 4.33 21.00 15.05
N HIS A 221 5.52 20.73 14.51
CA HIS A 221 6.77 21.34 14.95
C HIS A 221 7.17 22.44 13.97
N PHE A 222 7.48 23.64 14.49
CA PHE A 222 7.92 24.77 13.68
C PHE A 222 9.42 25.04 13.91
N PRO A 223 10.30 24.65 12.96
CA PRO A 223 11.73 24.85 13.10
C PRO A 223 12.09 26.33 13.31
N GLY A 224 12.99 26.61 14.25
CA GLY A 224 13.47 27.97 14.51
C GLY A 224 12.57 28.83 15.40
N VAL A 225 11.46 28.29 15.91
CA VAL A 225 10.61 28.95 16.90
C VAL A 225 10.69 28.18 18.22
N GLU A 226 11.24 28.81 19.26
CA GLU A 226 11.41 28.18 20.57
C GLU A 226 10.06 27.80 21.19
N GLY A 227 9.90 26.53 21.59
CA GLY A 227 8.67 26.02 22.20
C GLY A 227 7.49 25.80 21.24
N ALA A 228 7.67 25.95 19.92
CA ALA A 228 6.58 25.85 18.94
C ALA A 228 6.30 24.42 18.47
N SER A 229 5.96 23.55 19.41
CA SER A 229 5.22 22.32 19.10
C SER A 229 3.75 22.58 19.42
N VAL A 230 2.93 22.72 18.39
CA VAL A 230 1.49 22.97 18.57
C VAL A 230 0.74 21.66 18.38
N LYS A 231 0.04 21.25 19.43
CA LYS A 231 -0.82 20.06 19.43
C LYS A 231 -2.16 20.40 18.83
N ASP A 232 -2.51 19.73 17.74
CA ASP A 232 -3.79 19.78 17.06
C ASP A 232 -4.36 21.20 16.91
N PHE A 233 -3.68 22.01 16.09
CA PHE A 233 -4.07 23.38 15.85
C PHE A 233 -5.47 23.54 15.26
N TRP A 234 -6.04 22.48 14.69
CA TRP A 234 -7.40 22.49 14.16
C TRP A 234 -8.44 22.59 15.27
N ASN A 235 -8.18 21.97 16.42
CA ASN A 235 -9.04 22.05 17.61
C ASN A 235 -8.57 23.10 18.63
N THR A 236 -7.25 23.35 18.76
CA THR A 236 -6.73 24.35 19.71
C THR A 236 -6.70 25.76 19.14
N GLY A 237 -6.93 25.92 17.84
CA GLY A 237 -7.01 27.21 17.16
C GLY A 237 -5.70 27.64 16.49
N LEU A 238 -5.86 28.27 15.33
CA LEU A 238 -4.76 28.75 14.47
C LEU A 238 -4.02 29.97 15.03
N GLU A 239 -4.59 30.67 16.02
CA GLU A 239 -4.00 31.90 16.59
C GLU A 239 -2.62 31.66 17.21
N SER A 240 -2.43 30.48 17.81
CA SER A 240 -1.18 30.05 18.45
C SER A 240 -0.06 29.74 17.45
N LEU A 241 -0.36 29.66 16.15
CA LEU A 241 0.61 29.30 15.13
C LEU A 241 1.53 30.49 14.80
N PRO A 242 2.81 30.23 14.49
CA PRO A 242 3.75 31.26 14.07
C PRO A 242 3.55 31.72 12.61
N TRP A 243 2.42 31.37 11.98
CA TRP A 243 2.09 31.74 10.60
C TRP A 243 1.61 33.19 10.49
N PRO A 244 1.81 33.84 9.33
CA PRO A 244 1.18 35.12 9.03
C PRO A 244 -0.36 35.05 9.08
N ASP A 245 -1.02 36.13 9.53
CA ASP A 245 -2.48 36.20 9.62
C ASP A 245 -3.22 35.83 8.32
N PRO A 246 -2.74 36.19 7.11
CA PRO A 246 -3.37 35.75 5.86
C PRO A 246 -3.38 34.22 5.68
N VAL A 247 -2.32 33.53 6.14
CA VAL A 247 -2.23 32.07 6.07
C VAL A 247 -3.19 31.44 7.08
N LYS A 248 -3.23 31.94 8.32
CA LYS A 248 -4.21 31.50 9.33
C LYS A 248 -5.65 31.67 8.83
N ALA A 249 -5.96 32.82 8.23
CA ALA A 249 -7.28 33.10 7.67
C ALA A 249 -7.64 32.12 6.54
N ALA A 250 -6.69 31.78 5.67
CA ALA A 250 -6.90 30.82 4.58
C ALA A 250 -7.18 29.40 5.10
N PHE A 251 -6.41 28.91 6.08
CA PHE A 251 -6.65 27.60 6.71
C PHE A 251 -8.04 27.55 7.39
N ALA A 252 -8.42 28.61 8.10
CA ALA A 252 -9.76 28.72 8.68
C ALA A 252 -10.85 28.72 7.60
N GLY A 253 -10.63 29.44 6.50
CA GLY A 253 -11.55 29.53 5.37
C GLY A 253 -11.74 28.21 4.63
N ALA A 254 -10.65 27.49 4.37
CA ALA A 254 -10.66 26.24 3.62
C ALA A 254 -11.58 25.17 4.23
N ARG A 255 -11.70 25.10 5.57
CA ARG A 255 -12.63 24.17 6.25
C ARG A 255 -14.10 24.49 6.07
N ARG A 256 -14.43 25.75 5.81
CA ARG A 256 -15.80 26.23 5.61
C ARG A 256 -16.16 26.36 4.14
N LEU A 257 -15.23 25.99 3.26
CA LEU A 257 -15.39 26.16 1.83
C LEU A 257 -16.40 25.15 1.32
N GLU A 258 -17.61 25.62 1.05
CA GLU A 258 -18.58 24.88 0.26
C GLU A 258 -18.37 25.23 -1.21
N VAL A 259 -18.11 24.22 -2.03
CA VAL A 259 -17.95 24.39 -3.48
C VAL A 259 -19.22 23.87 -4.14
N GLU A 260 -19.90 24.73 -4.89
CA GLU A 260 -21.02 24.29 -5.71
C GLU A 260 -20.52 23.33 -6.79
N GLY A 261 -21.15 22.15 -6.87
CA GLY A 261 -20.80 21.14 -7.85
C GLY A 261 -21.08 21.63 -9.27
N ARG A 262 -20.17 21.32 -10.20
CA ARG A 262 -20.46 21.43 -11.65
C ARG A 262 -21.39 20.30 -12.07
N GLN A 263 -22.07 20.46 -13.22
CA GLN A 263 -22.83 19.36 -13.80
C GLN A 263 -21.93 18.15 -14.05
N GLU A 264 -22.45 16.96 -13.79
CA GLU A 264 -21.70 15.69 -13.78
C GLU A 264 -20.93 15.42 -15.08
N GLY A 265 -21.46 15.86 -16.23
CA GLY A 265 -20.81 15.72 -17.55
C GLY A 265 -19.66 16.69 -17.83
N GLU A 266 -19.56 17.81 -17.11
CA GLU A 266 -18.50 18.81 -17.30
C GLU A 266 -17.36 18.66 -16.28
N LEU A 267 -17.63 17.97 -15.17
CA LEU A 267 -16.70 17.88 -14.06
C LEU A 267 -15.41 17.13 -14.44
N GLY A 268 -15.52 16.00 -15.14
CA GLY A 268 -14.36 15.19 -15.55
C GLY A 268 -13.37 15.96 -16.43
N PRO A 269 -13.80 16.45 -17.62
CA PRO A 269 -12.93 17.22 -18.51
C PRO A 269 -12.34 18.48 -17.86
N TRP A 270 -13.10 19.12 -16.97
CA TRP A 270 -12.63 20.29 -16.24
C TRP A 270 -11.55 19.93 -15.21
N LEU A 271 -11.73 18.87 -14.42
CA LEU A 271 -10.72 18.39 -13.48
C LEU A 271 -9.44 17.92 -14.20
N ASP A 272 -9.59 17.25 -15.35
CA ASP A 272 -8.46 16.78 -16.15
C ASP A 272 -7.63 17.93 -16.77
N SER A 273 -8.22 19.13 -16.87
CA SER A 273 -7.55 20.33 -17.39
C SER A 273 -6.56 20.98 -16.42
N MET A 274 -6.53 20.55 -15.15
CA MET A 274 -5.74 21.18 -14.11
C MET A 274 -5.05 20.18 -13.17
N THR A 275 -4.08 20.67 -12.41
CA THR A 275 -3.53 19.91 -11.28
C THR A 275 -4.32 20.21 -10.01
N VAL A 276 -4.22 19.35 -9.01
CA VAL A 276 -4.77 19.60 -7.67
C VAL A 276 -4.21 20.92 -7.09
N LYS A 277 -2.92 21.20 -7.30
CA LYS A 277 -2.30 22.49 -6.94
C LYS A 277 -2.96 23.67 -7.64
N HIS A 278 -3.18 23.60 -8.95
CA HIS A 278 -3.86 24.67 -9.69
C HIS A 278 -5.29 24.87 -9.19
N TYR A 279 -6.00 23.79 -8.86
CA TYR A 279 -7.32 23.88 -8.26
C TYR A 279 -7.29 24.65 -6.93
N TYR A 280 -6.41 24.28 -5.99
CA TYR A 280 -6.31 24.99 -4.72
C TYR A 280 -5.88 26.46 -4.87
N GLU A 281 -4.83 26.73 -5.62
CA GLU A 281 -4.24 28.08 -5.67
C GLU A 281 -4.98 29.03 -6.61
N THR A 282 -5.45 28.54 -7.76
CA THR A 282 -6.06 29.39 -8.80
C THR A 282 -7.58 29.38 -8.73
N VAL A 283 -8.21 28.21 -8.54
CA VAL A 283 -9.68 28.12 -8.52
C VAL A 283 -10.24 28.50 -7.16
N LEU A 284 -9.64 28.00 -6.07
CA LEU A 284 -10.08 28.30 -4.70
C LEU A 284 -9.39 29.52 -4.09
N GLY A 285 -8.33 30.03 -4.72
CA GLY A 285 -7.59 31.19 -4.23
C GLY A 285 -6.84 30.96 -2.91
N LEU A 286 -6.52 29.70 -2.60
CA LEU A 286 -5.79 29.34 -1.38
C LEU A 286 -4.29 29.63 -1.55
N PRO A 287 -3.58 30.05 -0.49
CA PRO A 287 -2.18 30.37 -0.58
C PRO A 287 -1.32 29.10 -0.74
N PRO A 288 -0.12 29.18 -1.33
CA PRO A 288 0.77 28.03 -1.53
C PRO A 288 1.09 27.26 -0.26
N GLU A 289 1.12 27.93 0.90
CA GLU A 289 1.27 27.31 2.22
C GLU A 289 0.15 26.30 2.51
N PHE A 290 -1.09 26.60 2.14
CA PHE A 290 -2.16 25.61 2.29
C PHE A 290 -1.94 24.41 1.38
N THR A 291 -1.59 24.66 0.11
CA THR A 291 -1.35 23.59 -0.86
C THR A 291 -0.19 22.69 -0.45
N ALA A 292 0.89 23.25 0.09
CA ALA A 292 2.02 22.49 0.60
C ALA A 292 1.64 21.63 1.81
N TYR A 293 0.74 22.11 2.67
CA TYR A 293 0.23 21.34 3.81
C TYR A 293 -0.63 20.14 3.38
N VAL A 294 -1.46 20.30 2.35
CA VAL A 294 -2.33 19.22 1.84
C VAL A 294 -1.68 18.37 0.75
N ASP A 295 -0.43 18.68 0.37
CA ASP A 295 0.33 17.87 -0.59
C ASP A 295 0.62 16.51 0.06
N PRO A 296 0.17 15.38 -0.52
CA PRO A 296 0.35 14.06 0.07
C PRO A 296 1.82 13.61 0.16
N ILE A 297 2.74 14.28 -0.54
CA ILE A 297 4.18 13.98 -0.51
C ILE A 297 4.87 14.77 0.60
N LEU A 298 4.52 16.05 0.77
CA LEU A 298 5.17 16.95 1.73
C LEU A 298 4.50 16.92 3.10
N ALA A 299 3.16 16.89 3.12
CA ALA A 299 2.27 16.82 4.29
C ALA A 299 2.69 17.71 5.48
N SER A 300 3.36 18.85 5.21
CA SER A 300 3.91 19.75 6.21
C SER A 300 4.34 21.08 5.59
N ILE A 301 4.31 22.15 6.40
CA ILE A 301 4.78 23.51 6.07
C ILE A 301 5.58 24.13 7.20
#